data_AF-A0A6G5AE80-F1
#
_entry.id   AF-A0A6G5AE80-F1
#
_cell.length_a   1.000
_cell.length_b   1.000
_cell.length_c   1.000
_cell.angle_alpha   90.00
_cell.angle_beta   90.00
_cell.angle_gamma   90.00
#
_symmetry.space_group_name_H-M   'P 1'
#
loop_
_entity.id
_entity.type
_entity.pdbx_description
1 polymer ?
#
loop_
_entity_poly.entity_id
_entity_poly.type
_entity_poly.pdbx_seq_one_letter_code
_entity_poly.pdbx_strand_id
1 'polypeptide(L)'
;KNILYYTLFYSRLSYCALVWGTTTLTNYSKLVILQKRVLRIFEDFRGPIRDLRTEPLFSKYRMLKASQIYYFKLFQYIKRNRLYHSLDSRGSLYDFRTYARRTPKTRTIYGRQHSSFQIPMFLNKIDSLLDINCTVSKHTIRMVLIENNIEFS
;
A
#
# COMPACT_ATOMS: atom_id res chain seq x y z
N LYS A 1 -5.57 -22.49 7.49
CA LYS A 1 -4.41 -21.58 7.71
C LYS A 1 -4.73 -20.12 7.35
N ASN A 2 -5.19 -19.83 6.13
CA ASN A 2 -5.47 -18.45 5.68
C ASN A 2 -6.51 -17.72 6.56
N ILE A 3 -7.61 -18.39 6.95
CA ILE A 3 -8.66 -17.78 7.78
C ILE A 3 -8.08 -17.29 9.12
N LEU A 4 -7.31 -18.12 9.82
CA LEU A 4 -6.67 -17.78 11.10
C LEU A 4 -5.73 -16.58 10.97
N TYR A 5 -4.97 -16.51 9.88
CA TYR A 5 -4.11 -15.36 9.59
C TYR A 5 -4.94 -14.08 9.42
N TYR A 6 -6.02 -14.14 8.65
CA TYR A 6 -6.87 -12.97 8.40
C TYR A 6 -7.65 -12.51 9.64
N THR A 7 -8.07 -13.41 10.51
CA THR A 7 -8.83 -13.06 11.73
C THR A 7 -7.93 -12.48 12.81
N LEU A 8 -6.81 -13.14 13.14
CA LEU A 8 -5.96 -12.76 14.27
C LEU A 8 -4.88 -11.75 13.89
N PHE A 9 -4.14 -12.01 12.82
CA PHE A 9 -2.95 -11.24 12.52
C PHE A 9 -3.23 -10.05 11.60
N TYR A 10 -4.01 -10.25 10.55
CA TYR A 10 -4.32 -9.19 9.58
C TYR A 10 -5.13 -8.05 10.19
N SER A 11 -6.01 -8.33 11.16
CA SER A 11 -6.76 -7.30 11.90
C SER A 11 -5.81 -6.37 12.67
N ARG A 12 -4.85 -6.94 13.40
CA ARG A 12 -3.80 -6.21 14.13
C ARG A 12 -2.87 -5.46 13.19
N LEU A 13 -2.42 -6.11 12.12
CA LEU A 13 -1.53 -5.48 11.14
C LEU A 13 -2.24 -4.31 10.45
N SER A 14 -3.51 -4.45 10.08
CA SER A 14 -4.31 -3.36 9.51
C SER A 14 -4.39 -2.15 10.44
N TYR A 15 -4.53 -2.37 11.75
CA TYR A 15 -4.51 -1.30 12.74
C TYR A 15 -3.12 -0.64 12.82
N CYS A 16 -2.06 -1.44 12.91
CA CYS A 16 -0.69 -0.92 12.92
C CYS A 16 -0.37 -0.14 11.64
N ALA A 17 -0.83 -0.60 10.48
CA ALA A 17 -0.68 0.10 9.21
C ALA A 17 -1.46 1.43 9.18
N LEU A 18 -2.54 1.57 9.95
CA LEU A 18 -3.26 2.84 10.05
C LEU A 18 -2.53 3.83 10.96
N VAL A 19 -1.99 3.36 12.09
CA VAL A 19 -1.28 4.22 13.06
C VAL A 19 0.14 4.55 12.59
N TRP A 20 0.85 3.58 12.03
CA TRP A 20 2.24 3.71 11.60
C TRP A 20 2.41 3.86 10.09
N GLY A 21 1.32 3.85 9.31
CA GLY A 21 1.38 3.91 7.85
C GLY A 21 1.98 5.20 7.28
N THR A 22 1.86 6.29 8.02
CA THR A 22 2.48 7.55 7.64
C THR A 22 3.89 7.71 8.23
N THR A 23 4.30 6.84 9.14
CA THR A 23 5.52 7.04 9.94
C THR A 23 6.78 6.53 9.22
N THR A 24 7.91 6.57 9.93
CA THR A 24 9.24 6.26 9.40
C THR A 24 9.37 4.83 8.85
N LEU A 25 10.24 4.68 7.83
CA LEU A 25 10.60 3.40 7.21
C LEU A 25 11.03 2.32 8.23
N THR A 26 11.59 2.74 9.36
CA THR A 26 12.00 1.87 10.47
C THR A 26 10.82 1.15 11.14
N ASN A 27 9.63 1.73 11.17
CA ASN A 27 8.45 1.07 11.73
C ASN A 27 7.90 0.03 10.74
N TYR A 28 7.95 0.36 9.44
CA TYR A 28 7.60 -0.57 8.39
C TYR A 28 8.50 -1.81 8.37
N SER A 29 9.81 -1.65 8.51
CA SER A 29 10.73 -2.79 8.57
C SER A 29 10.40 -3.72 9.74
N LYS A 30 10.06 -3.16 10.92
CA LYS A 30 9.59 -3.94 12.08
C LYS A 30 8.30 -4.71 11.77
N LEU A 31 7.31 -4.07 11.12
CA LEU A 31 6.06 -4.73 10.72
C LEU A 31 6.30 -5.88 9.72
N VAL A 32 7.20 -5.69 8.76
CA VAL A 32 7.57 -6.73 7.80
C VAL A 32 8.27 -7.91 8.50
N ILE A 33 9.15 -7.63 9.46
CA ILE A 33 9.80 -8.68 10.27
C ILE A 33 8.76 -9.48 11.07
N LEU A 34 7.78 -8.81 11.68
CA LEU A 34 6.68 -9.45 12.41
C LEU A 34 5.84 -10.34 11.48
N GLN A 35 5.47 -9.84 10.30
CA GLN A 35 4.71 -10.60 9.30
C GLN A 35 5.47 -11.85 8.85
N LYS A 36 6.79 -11.73 8.60
CA LYS A 36 7.67 -12.86 8.27
C LYS A 36 7.74 -13.91 9.40
N ARG A 37 7.80 -13.46 10.67
CA ARG A 37 7.79 -14.36 11.83
C ARG A 37 6.49 -15.16 11.91
N VAL A 38 5.35 -14.51 11.73
CA VAL A 38 4.06 -15.18 11.77
C VAL A 38 3.92 -16.20 10.65
N LEU A 39 4.31 -15.86 9.42
CA LEU A 39 4.30 -16.81 8.30
C LEU A 39 5.14 -18.06 8.56
N ARG A 40 6.29 -17.91 9.23
CA ARG A 40 7.13 -19.06 9.63
C ARG A 40 6.43 -19.98 10.62
N ILE A 41 5.75 -19.41 11.63
CA ILE A 41 4.98 -20.18 12.61
C ILE A 41 3.86 -20.96 11.90
N PHE A 42 3.19 -20.34 10.93
CA PHE A 42 2.11 -20.99 10.17
C PHE A 42 2.58 -22.17 9.30
N GLU A 43 3.82 -22.15 8.84
CA GLU A 43 4.42 -23.24 8.05
C GLU A 43 5.17 -24.26 8.92
N ASP A 44 5.14 -24.14 10.25
CA ASP A 44 5.91 -24.96 11.21
C ASP A 44 7.39 -25.12 10.79
N PHE A 45 8.01 -24.03 10.33
CA PHE A 45 9.40 -24.07 9.88
C PHE A 45 10.34 -24.11 11.09
N ARG A 46 11.02 -25.24 11.28
CA ARG A 46 11.96 -25.49 12.39
C ARG A 46 13.43 -25.25 12.04
N GLY A 47 13.73 -24.81 10.81
CA GLY A 47 15.09 -24.55 10.35
C GLY A 47 15.67 -23.20 10.79
N PRO A 48 16.96 -22.96 10.51
CA PRO A 48 17.62 -21.69 10.81
C PRO A 48 16.97 -20.50 10.07
N ILE A 49 16.83 -19.38 10.78
CA ILE A 49 16.07 -18.20 10.35
C ILE A 49 16.57 -17.60 9.03
N ARG A 50 17.85 -17.82 8.70
CA ARG A 50 18.53 -17.27 7.52
C ARG A 50 18.15 -17.98 6.21
N ASP A 51 17.74 -19.24 6.29
CA ASP A 51 17.62 -20.09 5.10
C ASP A 51 16.23 -20.01 4.46
N LEU A 52 15.22 -19.56 5.22
CA LEU A 52 13.87 -19.44 4.68
C LEU A 52 13.67 -18.09 3.98
N ARG A 53 13.71 -18.14 2.64
CA ARG A 53 13.19 -17.05 1.81
C ARG A 53 11.68 -16.93 2.03
N THR A 54 11.25 -15.75 2.50
CA THR A 54 9.83 -15.49 2.82
C THR A 54 9.03 -14.97 1.63
N GLU A 55 9.71 -14.46 0.60
CA GLU A 55 9.11 -14.03 -0.68
C GLU A 55 8.24 -15.11 -1.36
N PRO A 56 8.68 -16.36 -1.52
CA PRO A 56 7.83 -17.40 -2.11
C PRO A 56 6.59 -17.70 -1.26
N LEU A 57 6.65 -17.54 0.07
CA LEU A 57 5.48 -17.71 0.92
C LEU A 57 4.44 -16.62 0.69
N PHE A 58 4.87 -15.36 0.50
CA PHE A 58 3.94 -14.27 0.17
C PHE A 58 3.20 -14.52 -1.15
N SER A 59 3.92 -15.00 -2.16
CA SER A 59 3.34 -15.35 -3.46
C SER A 59 2.37 -16.53 -3.35
N LYS A 60 2.79 -17.61 -2.67
CA LYS A 60 1.97 -18.81 -2.40
C LYS A 60 0.63 -18.46 -1.74
N TYR A 61 0.65 -17.53 -0.77
CA TYR A 61 -0.55 -17.14 -0.03
C TYR A 61 -1.30 -15.93 -0.62
N ARG A 62 -0.79 -15.30 -1.69
CA ARG A 62 -1.32 -14.05 -2.27
C ARG A 62 -1.61 -12.99 -1.20
N MET A 63 -0.64 -12.84 -0.29
CA MET A 63 -0.75 -11.94 0.85
C MET A 63 -0.09 -10.59 0.55
N LEU A 64 -0.78 -9.51 0.90
CA LEU A 64 -0.20 -8.16 0.85
C LEU A 64 0.90 -8.03 1.91
N LYS A 65 2.03 -7.44 1.52
CA LYS A 65 3.06 -7.00 2.47
C LYS A 65 2.53 -5.88 3.37
N ALA A 66 3.12 -5.71 4.55
CA ALA A 66 2.72 -4.67 5.49
C ALA A 66 2.74 -3.24 4.88
N SER A 67 3.72 -2.94 4.03
CA SER A 67 3.79 -1.68 3.27
C SER A 67 2.56 -1.49 2.38
N GLN A 68 2.19 -2.53 1.62
CA GLN A 68 1.08 -2.49 0.68
C GLN A 68 -0.29 -2.39 1.35
N ILE A 69 -0.42 -2.87 2.59
CA ILE A 69 -1.67 -2.83 3.35
C ILE A 69 -2.10 -1.39 3.63
N TYR A 70 -1.15 -0.50 3.93
CA TYR A 70 -1.45 0.92 4.09
C TYR A 70 -2.04 1.53 2.81
N TYR A 71 -1.39 1.31 1.67
CA TYR A 71 -1.85 1.84 0.38
C TYR A 71 -3.19 1.25 -0.06
N PHE A 72 -3.43 -0.03 0.25
CA PHE A 72 -4.74 -0.64 0.03
C PHE A 72 -5.84 0.06 0.83
N LYS A 73 -5.57 0.42 2.10
CA LYS A 73 -6.50 1.19 2.94
C LYS A 73 -6.66 2.62 2.45
N LEU A 74 -5.57 3.26 2.02
CA LEU A 74 -5.60 4.59 1.42
C LEU A 74 -6.49 4.61 0.17
N PHE A 75 -6.36 3.61 -0.71
CA PHE A 75 -7.25 3.47 -1.86
C PHE A 75 -8.72 3.34 -1.45
N GLN A 76 -9.02 2.49 -0.46
CA GLN A 76 -10.39 2.34 0.04
C GLN A 76 -10.97 3.66 0.55
N TYR A 77 -10.15 4.47 1.22
CA TYR A 77 -10.50 5.81 1.68
C TYR A 77 -10.79 6.76 0.52
N ILE A 78 -9.90 6.83 -0.47
CA ILE A 78 -10.07 7.65 -1.68
C ILE A 78 -11.36 7.24 -2.41
N LYS A 79 -11.61 5.94 -2.56
CA LYS A 79 -12.82 5.41 -3.22
C LYS A 79 -14.10 5.80 -2.51
N ARG A 80 -14.10 5.64 -1.18
CA ARG A 80 -15.24 5.98 -0.33
C ARG A 80 -15.60 7.46 -0.45
N ASN A 81 -14.59 8.33 -0.51
CA ASN A 81 -14.77 9.78 -0.54
C ASN A 81 -14.77 10.38 -1.96
N ARG A 82 -14.69 9.56 -3.01
CA ARG A 82 -14.67 9.98 -4.43
C ARG A 82 -13.61 11.06 -4.74
N LEU A 83 -12.44 10.99 -4.11
CA LEU A 83 -11.38 12.02 -4.21
C LEU A 83 -10.61 12.01 -5.56
N TYR A 84 -11.00 11.16 -6.51
CA TYR A 84 -10.38 11.08 -7.83
C TYR A 84 -10.61 12.33 -8.67
N HIS A 85 -11.84 12.85 -8.67
CA HIS A 85 -12.23 13.99 -9.51
C HIS A 85 -11.75 15.34 -8.97
N SER A 86 -11.61 15.48 -7.65
CA SER A 86 -11.24 16.76 -7.01
C SER A 86 -9.81 17.22 -7.29
N LEU A 87 -8.94 16.34 -7.81
CA LEU A 87 -7.52 16.61 -8.02
C LEU A 87 -7.17 16.89 -9.49
N ASP A 88 -8.10 16.65 -10.43
CA ASP A 88 -7.88 16.83 -11.87
C ASP A 88 -8.14 18.28 -12.35
N SER A 89 -8.76 19.12 -11.51
CA SER A 89 -9.31 20.40 -11.94
C SER A 89 -8.37 21.58 -11.70
N ARG A 90 -7.28 21.68 -12.48
CA ARG A 90 -6.61 22.95 -12.82
C ARG A 90 -5.78 22.74 -14.08
N GLY A 91 -6.49 22.36 -15.15
CA GLY A 91 -5.95 22.37 -16.50
C GLY A 91 -5.41 23.76 -16.82
N SER A 92 -4.12 23.82 -17.14
CA SER A 92 -3.56 24.95 -17.87
C SER A 92 -4.24 24.95 -19.25
N LEU A 93 -4.63 26.13 -19.76
CA LEU A 93 -5.15 26.29 -21.13
C LEU A 93 -4.14 25.85 -22.21
N TYR A 94 -2.89 25.60 -21.82
CA TYR A 94 -1.81 25.11 -22.67
C TYR A 94 -1.43 23.67 -22.31
N ASP A 95 -1.41 22.82 -23.33
CA ASP A 95 -1.32 21.35 -23.30
C ASP A 95 0.11 20.79 -23.07
N PHE A 96 1.06 21.63 -22.66
CA PHE A 96 2.48 21.24 -22.57
C PHE A 96 2.93 20.79 -21.17
N ARG A 97 2.03 20.69 -20.19
CA ARG A 97 2.41 20.42 -18.79
C ARG A 97 1.59 19.30 -18.14
N THR A 98 2.12 18.08 -18.34
CA THR A 98 2.08 16.89 -17.48
C THR A 98 0.69 16.34 -17.13
N TYR A 99 0.40 15.14 -17.64
CA TYR A 99 -0.78 14.32 -17.35
C TYR A 99 -0.94 13.91 -15.86
N ALA A 100 0.05 14.19 -15.01
CA ALA A 100 0.04 13.78 -13.60
C ALA A 100 -0.60 14.84 -12.68
N ARG A 101 -1.35 14.37 -11.67
CA ARG A 101 -1.98 15.20 -10.63
C ARG A 101 -0.91 15.96 -9.83
N ARG A 102 -1.15 17.24 -9.52
CA ARG A 102 -0.19 18.07 -8.79
C ARG A 102 -0.06 17.63 -7.33
N THR A 103 1.13 17.24 -6.92
CA THR A 103 1.46 16.98 -5.51
C THR A 103 1.89 18.29 -4.82
N PRO A 104 1.45 18.55 -3.57
CA PRO A 104 1.88 19.73 -2.84
C PRO A 104 3.38 19.65 -2.52
N LYS A 105 4.09 20.78 -2.64
CA LYS A 105 5.50 20.86 -2.24
C LYS A 105 5.58 20.98 -0.72
N THR A 106 6.30 20.07 -0.08
CA THR A 106 6.45 20.04 1.38
C THR A 106 7.93 20.11 1.76
N ARG A 107 8.26 20.98 2.73
CA ARG A 107 9.65 21.12 3.22
C ARG A 107 10.02 20.07 4.26
N THR A 108 9.03 19.56 4.99
CA THR A 108 9.23 18.63 6.11
C THR A 108 8.79 17.21 5.75
N ILE A 109 9.41 16.21 6.38
CA ILE A 109 8.99 14.80 6.26
C ILE A 109 7.55 14.64 6.74
N TYR A 110 7.15 15.35 7.80
CA TYR A 110 5.76 15.37 8.28
C TYR A 110 4.78 15.88 7.22
N GLY A 111 5.15 16.89 6.43
CA GLY A 111 4.31 17.34 5.32
C GLY A 111 4.07 16.25 4.27
N ARG A 112 5.04 15.36 4.04
CA ARG A 112 4.86 14.21 3.14
C ARG A 112 3.90 13.16 3.68
N GLN A 113 3.65 13.14 5.00
CA GLN A 113 2.73 12.21 5.63
C GLN A 113 1.26 12.60 5.44
N HIS A 114 1.00 13.86 5.12
CA HIS A 114 -0.35 14.36 5.01
C HIS A 114 -1.11 13.72 3.84
N SER A 115 -2.41 13.53 4.00
CA SER A 115 -3.28 12.93 2.98
C SER A 115 -3.24 13.74 1.67
N SER A 116 -3.13 15.06 1.77
CA SER A 116 -2.99 15.95 0.61
C SER A 116 -1.74 15.69 -0.23
N PHE A 117 -0.68 15.12 0.36
CA PHE A 117 0.53 14.71 -0.36
C PHE A 117 0.44 13.25 -0.83
N GLN A 118 0.05 12.36 0.07
CA GLN A 118 0.01 10.92 -0.16
C GLN A 118 -0.99 10.51 -1.24
N ILE A 119 -2.18 11.13 -1.25
CA ILE A 119 -3.25 10.81 -2.20
C ILE A 119 -2.83 11.10 -3.66
N PRO A 120 -2.45 12.33 -4.05
CA PRO A 120 -2.05 12.59 -5.44
C PRO A 120 -0.80 11.79 -5.84
N MET A 121 0.16 11.59 -4.93
CA MET A 121 1.35 10.77 -5.20
C MET A 121 0.99 9.31 -5.49
N PHE A 122 0.08 8.74 -4.70
CA PHE A 122 -0.39 7.37 -4.88
C PHE A 122 -1.19 7.23 -6.17
N LEU A 123 -2.11 8.16 -6.43
CA LEU A 123 -2.94 8.18 -7.61
C LEU A 123 -2.13 8.28 -8.90
N ASN A 124 -1.10 9.13 -8.95
CA ASN A 124 -0.20 9.23 -10.12
C ASN A 124 0.53 7.93 -10.43
N LYS A 125 0.91 7.17 -9.39
CA LYS A 125 1.58 5.87 -9.55
C LYS A 125 0.61 4.76 -9.99
N ILE A 126 -0.65 4.85 -9.60
CA ILE A 126 -1.67 3.88 -10.03
C ILE A 126 -2.20 4.21 -11.42
N ASP A 127 -2.33 5.48 -11.78
CA ASP A 127 -2.80 5.92 -13.11
C ASP A 127 -1.99 5.26 -14.23
N SER A 128 -0.67 5.16 -14.05
CA SER A 128 0.21 4.47 -15.00
C SER A 128 -0.03 2.97 -15.14
N LEU A 129 -0.75 2.36 -14.19
CA LEU A 129 -1.02 0.92 -14.12
C LEU A 129 -2.49 0.56 -14.39
N LEU A 130 -3.41 1.47 -14.08
CA LEU A 130 -4.85 1.26 -14.15
C LEU A 130 -5.54 2.60 -14.41
N ASP A 131 -6.43 2.64 -15.41
CA ASP A 131 -7.35 3.77 -15.58
C ASP A 131 -8.34 3.83 -14.41
N ILE A 132 -8.06 4.71 -13.45
CA ILE A 132 -8.79 4.84 -12.17
C ILE A 132 -10.23 5.35 -12.39
N ASN A 133 -10.52 5.90 -13.57
CA ASN A 133 -11.87 6.28 -13.99
C ASN A 133 -12.83 5.08 -14.10
N CYS A 134 -12.29 3.86 -14.25
CA CYS A 134 -13.10 2.66 -14.31
C CYS A 134 -13.48 2.21 -12.89
N THR A 135 -14.62 1.54 -12.74
CA THR A 135 -15.15 1.03 -11.47
C THR A 135 -14.27 -0.08 -10.87
N VAL A 136 -13.04 0.23 -10.46
CA VAL A 136 -12.05 -0.78 -10.09
C VAL A 136 -12.47 -1.47 -8.78
N SER A 137 -12.58 -2.79 -8.82
CA SER A 137 -12.97 -3.58 -7.65
C SER A 137 -11.86 -3.59 -6.59
N LYS A 138 -12.24 -3.80 -5.32
CA LYS A 138 -11.26 -3.97 -4.22
C LYS A 138 -10.34 -5.16 -4.48
N HIS A 139 -10.84 -6.19 -5.17
CA HIS A 139 -10.07 -7.38 -5.53
C HIS A 139 -9.01 -7.06 -6.58
N THR A 140 -9.37 -6.34 -7.64
CA THR A 140 -8.46 -5.97 -8.73
C THR A 140 -7.24 -5.21 -8.22
N ILE A 141 -7.44 -4.24 -7.33
CA ILE A 141 -6.33 -3.46 -6.76
C ILE A 141 -5.47 -4.27 -5.83
N ARG A 142 -6.09 -5.17 -5.07
CA ARG A 142 -5.33 -6.10 -4.24
C ARG A 142 -4.40 -6.96 -5.11
N MET A 143 -4.87 -7.44 -6.26
CA MET A 143 -4.05 -8.21 -7.20
C MET A 143 -2.91 -7.37 -7.78
N VAL A 144 -3.20 -6.18 -8.29
CA VAL A 144 -2.18 -5.27 -8.84
C VAL A 144 -1.09 -4.93 -7.83
N LEU A 145 -1.46 -4.69 -6.56
CA LEU A 145 -0.50 -4.44 -5.49
C LEU A 145 0.39 -5.65 -5.23
N ILE A 146 -0.16 -6.87 -5.27
CA ILE A 146 0.61 -8.11 -5.07
C ILE A 146 1.59 -8.33 -6.22
N GLU A 147 1.14 -8.19 -7.47
CA GLU A 147 1.92 -8.49 -8.67
C GLU A 147 3.08 -7.52 -8.88
N ASN A 148 2.85 -6.22 -8.65
CA ASN A 148 3.85 -5.18 -8.91
C ASN A 148 4.82 -4.96 -7.75
N ASN A 149 4.69 -5.70 -6.64
CA ASN A 149 5.54 -5.56 -5.45
C ASN A 149 5.74 -4.10 -5.00
N ILE A 150 4.73 -3.24 -5.19
CA ILE A 150 4.92 -1.79 -5.07
C ILE A 150 5.13 -1.44 -3.60
N GLU A 151 6.36 -1.07 -3.27
CA GLU A 151 6.75 -0.48 -1.99
C GLU A 151 6.85 1.03 -2.22
N PHE A 152 5.88 1.76 -1.68
CA PHE A 152 5.86 3.22 -1.79
C PHE A 152 6.62 3.78 -0.57
N SER A 153 7.53 4.72 -0.84
CA SER A 153 8.43 5.38 0.13
C SER A 153 7.91 6.72 0.63
#